data_AF-A0A0Q7NSV8-F1
#
_entry.id   AF-A0A0Q7NSV8-F1
#
_cell.length_a   1.000
_cell.length_b   1.000
_cell.length_c   1.000
_cell.angle_alpha   90.00
_cell.angle_beta   90.00
_cell.angle_gamma   90.00
#
_symmetry.space_group_name_H-M   'P 1'
#
loop_
_entity.id
_entity.type
_entity.pdbx_description
1 polymer ?
#
loop_
_entity_poly.entity_id
_entity_poly.type
_entity_poly.pdbx_seq_one_letter_code
_entity_poly.pdbx_strand_id
1 'polypeptide(L)'
;MIVMSFITIHTSSPGILVSYSAPRPAAYDESSTIPAYFNVELDKKYGGARLALTVEDARVLLERLPRLVMEHDAAEHVRAEQVAAEKSATEFKAA
;
A
#
# COMPACT_ATOMS: atom_id res chain seq x y z
N MET A 1 -23.52 -7.63 10.39
CA MET A 1 -23.13 -6.28 9.93
C MET A 1 -21.62 -6.17 10.11
N ILE A 2 -20.84 -6.29 9.04
CA ILE A 2 -19.38 -6.13 9.10
C ILE A 2 -19.11 -4.64 8.92
N VAL A 3 -18.67 -3.97 9.98
CA VAL A 3 -18.15 -2.60 9.88
C VAL A 3 -16.76 -2.69 9.26
N MET A 4 -16.65 -2.39 7.96
CA MET A 4 -15.37 -2.21 7.28
C MET A 4 -14.85 -0.81 7.61
N SER A 5 -14.07 -0.71 8.69
CA SER A 5 -13.24 0.46 8.93
C SER A 5 -12.06 0.42 7.97
N PHE A 6 -12.11 1.24 6.92
CA PHE A 6 -10.95 1.47 6.06
C PHE A 6 -10.16 2.67 6.61
N ILE A 7 -8.84 2.53 6.69
CA ILE A 7 -7.92 3.63 6.98
C ILE A 7 -7.32 4.04 5.64
N THR A 8 -7.68 5.22 5.14
CA THR A 8 -7.06 5.79 3.94
C THR A 8 -5.96 6.76 4.38
N ILE A 9 -4.70 6.38 4.16
CA ILE A 9 -3.56 7.26 4.42
C ILE A 9 -3.13 7.86 3.09
N HIS A 10 -3.39 9.16 2.91
CA HIS A 10 -2.82 9.91 1.79
C HIS A 10 -1.41 10.37 2.16
N THR A 11 -0.42 9.91 1.41
CA THR A 11 0.98 10.29 1.60
C THR A 11 1.59 10.71 0.27
N SER A 12 2.09 11.94 0.15
CA SER A 12 3.13 12.22 -0.84
C SER A 12 4.48 11.90 -0.19
N SER A 13 4.92 10.66 -0.41
CA SER A 13 6.25 10.20 -0.05
C SER A 13 6.97 9.77 -1.33
N PRO A 14 8.27 10.05 -1.49
CA PRO A 14 9.02 9.58 -2.64
C PRO A 14 9.26 8.05 -2.63
N GLY A 15 8.97 7.33 -1.54
CA GLY A 15 9.19 5.89 -1.50
C GLY A 15 8.71 5.17 -0.23
N ILE A 16 8.82 3.84 -0.25
CA ILE A 16 8.50 2.96 0.87
C ILE A 16 9.81 2.43 1.44
N LEU A 17 10.05 2.63 2.74
CA LEU A 17 11.19 2.02 3.43
C LEU A 17 10.72 0.77 4.18
N VAL A 18 11.40 -0.36 3.98
CA VAL A 18 11.10 -1.60 4.70
C VAL A 18 12.31 -2.03 5.52
N SER A 19 12.12 -2.33 6.80
CA SER A 19 13.17 -2.85 7.68
C SER A 19 12.67 -4.00 8.54
N TYR A 20 13.57 -4.90 8.90
CA TYR A 20 13.29 -6.01 9.82
C TYR A 20 13.80 -5.68 11.22
N SER A 21 12.99 -5.99 12.23
CA SER A 21 13.36 -5.92 13.64
C SER A 21 13.33 -7.32 14.25
N ALA A 22 14.47 -7.75 14.78
CA ALA A 22 14.56 -8.98 15.56
C ALA A 22 13.80 -8.86 16.89
N PRO A 23 13.40 -9.98 17.53
CA PRO A 23 12.78 -9.98 18.85
C PRO A 23 13.71 -9.32 19.87
N ARG A 24 13.14 -8.51 20.75
CA ARG A 24 13.89 -7.81 21.82
C ARG A 24 13.02 -7.55 23.04
N PRO A 25 13.59 -7.37 24.24
CA PRO A 25 12.83 -6.91 25.40
C PRO A 25 12.15 -5.55 25.14
N ALA A 26 11.00 -5.32 25.77
CA ALA A 26 10.33 -4.03 25.71
C ALA A 26 11.11 -2.98 26.53
N ALA A 27 11.20 -1.76 26.01
CA ALA A 27 12.02 -0.70 26.62
C ALA A 27 11.58 -0.30 28.03
N TYR A 28 10.30 -0.51 28.38
CA TYR A 28 9.72 -0.15 29.67
C TYR A 28 9.41 -1.36 30.56
N ASP A 29 9.62 -2.57 30.05
CA ASP A 29 9.40 -3.82 30.77
C ASP A 29 10.28 -4.92 30.18
N GLU A 30 11.40 -5.18 30.84
CA GLU A 30 12.37 -6.19 30.41
C GLU A 30 11.82 -7.63 30.50
N SER A 31 10.73 -7.85 31.25
CA SER A 31 10.06 -9.14 31.32
C SER A 31 9.14 -9.40 30.11
N SER A 32 8.79 -8.35 29.37
CA SER A 32 8.01 -8.44 28.14
C SER A 32 8.92 -8.48 26.91
N THR A 33 8.64 -9.41 25.99
CA THR A 33 9.37 -9.51 24.71
C THR A 33 8.53 -8.95 23.57
N ILE A 34 9.08 -7.98 22.84
CA ILE A 34 8.55 -7.54 21.55
C ILE A 34 8.94 -8.61 20.52
N PRO A 35 7.98 -9.24 19.83
CA PRO A 35 8.27 -10.26 18.81
C PRO A 35 8.95 -9.65 17.58
N ALA A 36 9.46 -10.49 16.69
CA ALA A 36 10.00 -10.03 15.41
C ALA A 36 8.91 -9.37 14.54
N TYR A 37 9.26 -8.33 13.81
CA TYR A 37 8.32 -7.64 12.93
C TYR A 37 9.03 -6.89 11.79
N PHE A 38 8.30 -6.62 10.72
CA PHE A 38 8.72 -5.74 9.63
C PHE A 38 8.13 -4.34 9.86
N ASN A 39 8.95 -3.30 9.73
CA ASN A 39 8.48 -1.92 9.66
C ASN A 39 8.37 -1.51 8.20
N VAL A 40 7.19 -1.03 7.82
CA VAL A 40 6.95 -0.34 6.56
C VAL A 40 6.74 1.13 6.89
N GLU A 41 7.66 1.98 6.46
CA GLU A 41 7.64 3.40 6.71
C GLU A 41 7.38 4.17 5.41
N LEU A 42 6.43 5.10 5.48
CA LEU A 42 6.20 6.10 4.44
C LEU A 42 6.99 7.33 4.82
N ASP A 43 8.12 7.54 4.15
CA ASP A 43 9.04 8.63 4.44
C ASP A 43 8.39 9.98 4.09
N LYS A 44 8.15 10.83 5.09
CA LYS A 44 7.59 12.16 4.85
C LYS A 44 8.45 13.21 5.54
N LYS A 45 8.58 14.35 4.85
CA LYS A 45 9.29 15.55 5.30
C LYS A 45 8.91 16.07 6.69
N TYR A 46 7.69 15.80 7.18
CA TYR A 46 7.17 16.33 8.45
C TYR A 46 6.47 15.30 9.35
N GLY A 47 6.74 14.00 9.15
CA GLY A 47 6.23 12.94 10.03
C GLY A 47 5.80 11.69 9.27
N GLY A 48 6.35 10.54 9.62
CA GLY A 48 6.11 9.27 8.93
C GLY A 48 4.82 8.58 9.35
N ALA A 49 4.23 7.84 8.42
CA ALA A 49 3.30 6.76 8.77
C ALA A 49 4.10 5.46 8.84
N ARG A 50 3.93 4.70 9.92
CA ARG A 50 4.60 3.41 10.11
C ARG A 50 3.58 2.31 10.30
N LEU A 51 3.79 1.21 9.62
CA LEU A 51 3.05 -0.03 9.80
C LEU A 51 4.02 -1.10 10.27
N ALA A 52 3.77 -1.65 11.45
CA ALA A 52 4.49 -2.82 11.96
C ALA A 52 3.70 -4.07 11.59
N LEU A 53 4.35 -5.02 10.92
CA LEU A 53 3.76 -6.26 10.43
C LEU A 53 4.44 -7.45 11.08
N THR A 54 3.65 -8.44 11.49
CA THR A 54 4.18 -9.76 11.80
C THR A 54 4.74 -10.42 10.54
N VAL A 55 5.51 -11.51 10.71
CA VAL A 55 6.05 -12.26 9.55
C VAL A 55 4.90 -12.86 8.74
N GLU A 56 3.85 -13.31 9.41
CA GLU A 56 2.65 -13.91 8.85
C GLU A 56 1.86 -12.89 8.03
N ASP A 57 1.62 -11.70 8.57
CA ASP A 57 0.93 -10.63 7.84
C ASP A 57 1.74 -10.17 6.63
N ALA A 58 3.07 -10.09 6.76
CA ALA A 58 3.95 -9.75 5.64
C ALA A 58 3.87 -10.79 4.51
N ARG A 59 3.76 -12.09 4.84
CA ARG A 59 3.54 -13.14 3.83
C ARG A 59 2.20 -12.99 3.12
N VAL A 60 1.13 -12.72 3.87
CA VAL A 60 -0.20 -12.47 3.28
C VAL A 60 -0.16 -11.28 2.33
N LEU A 61 0.56 -10.21 2.67
CA LEU A 61 0.75 -9.08 1.77
C LEU A 61 1.53 -9.47 0.51
N LEU A 62 2.62 -10.22 0.63
CA LEU A 62 3.39 -10.70 -0.52
C LEU A 62 2.57 -11.56 -1.48
N GLU A 63 1.63 -12.36 -0.96
CA GLU A 63 0.76 -13.20 -1.78
C GLU A 63 -0.34 -12.40 -2.49
N ARG A 64 -0.91 -11.39 -1.82
CA ARG A 64 -2.09 -10.66 -2.32
C ARG A 64 -1.77 -9.42 -3.13
N LEU A 65 -0.72 -8.70 -2.76
CA LEU A 65 -0.38 -7.41 -3.36
C LEU A 65 -0.08 -7.50 -4.86
N PRO A 66 0.68 -8.50 -5.37
CA PRO A 66 0.96 -8.58 -6.81
C PRO A 66 -0.32 -8.70 -7.65
N ARG A 67 -1.29 -9.48 -7.17
CA ARG A 67 -2.57 -9.65 -7.86
C ARG A 67 -3.35 -8.34 -7.91
N LEU A 68 -3.41 -7.61 -6.80
CA LEU A 68 -4.10 -6.32 -6.74
C LEU A 68 -3.45 -5.28 -7.67
N VAL A 69 -2.12 -5.29 -7.79
CA VAL A 69 -1.40 -4.44 -8.74
C VAL A 69 -1.78 -4.79 -10.18
N MET A 70 -1.80 -6.07 -10.54
CA MET A 70 -2.22 -6.50 -11.87
C MET A 70 -3.68 -6.11 -12.19
N GLU A 71 -4.59 -6.26 -11.22
CA GLU A 71 -5.99 -5.86 -11.38
C GLU A 71 -6.13 -4.35 -11.58
N HIS A 72 -5.32 -3.55 -10.88
CA HIS A 72 -5.25 -2.10 -11.08
C HIS A 72 -4.74 -1.73 -12.47
N ASP A 73 -3.62 -2.31 -12.90
CA ASP A 73 -3.01 -2.02 -14.21
C ASP A 73 -3.97 -2.34 -15.37
N ALA A 74 -4.68 -3.47 -15.27
CA ALA A 74 -5.70 -3.84 -16.25
C ALA A 74 -6.85 -2.82 -16.28
N ALA A 75 -7.32 -2.36 -15.12
CA ALA A 75 -8.38 -1.36 -15.03
C ALA A 75 -7.95 0.00 -15.61
N GLU A 76 -6.73 0.45 -15.33
CA GLU A 76 -6.19 1.71 -15.88
C GLU A 76 -5.96 1.61 -17.40
N HIS A 77 -5.56 0.45 -17.92
CA HIS A 77 -5.45 0.24 -19.36
C HIS A 77 -6.80 0.38 -20.07
N VAL A 78 -7.84 -0.29 -19.56
CA VAL A 78 -9.21 -0.19 -20.11
C VAL A 78 -9.71 1.25 -20.05
N ARG A 79 -9.44 1.96 -18.94
CA ARG A 79 -9.81 3.37 -18.80
C ARG A 79 -9.10 4.25 -19.83
N ALA A 80 -7.81 4.01 -20.08
CA ALA A 80 -7.06 4.74 -21.10
C ALA A 80 -7.62 4.51 -22.52
N GLU A 81 -8.00 3.27 -22.85
CA GLU A 81 -8.64 2.94 -24.14
C GLU A 81 -10.00 3.62 -24.32
N GLN A 82 -10.84 3.64 -23.27
CA GLN A 82 -12.13 4.34 -23.30
C GLN A 82 -11.95 5.84 -23.55
N VAL A 83 -11.02 6.48 -22.83
CA VAL A 83 -10.71 7.90 -23.02
C VAL A 83 -10.19 8.17 -24.44
N ALA A 84 -9.37 7.28 -25.01
CA ALA A 84 -8.89 7.41 -26.39
C ALA A 84 -10.03 7.27 -27.41
N ALA A 85 -10.92 6.30 -27.22
CA ALA A 85 -12.10 6.10 -28.05
C ALA A 85 -13.04 7.32 -28.02
N GLU A 86 -13.32 7.87 -26.84
CA GLU A 86 -14.15 9.07 -26.67
C GLU A 86 -13.57 10.30 -27.37
N LYS A 87 -12.25 10.51 -27.29
CA LYS A 87 -11.56 11.58 -28.01
C LYS A 87 -11.71 11.41 -29.53
N SER A 88 -11.45 10.22 -30.06
CA SER A 88 -11.58 9.95 -31.49
C SER A 88 -13.02 10.12 -32.02
N ALA A 89 -14.03 9.73 -31.22
CA ALA A 89 -15.43 9.88 -31.56
C ALA A 89 -15.90 11.35 -31.54
N THR A 90 -15.27 12.18 -30.69
CA THR A 90 -15.55 13.61 -30.61
C THR A 90 -14.91 14.36 -31.78
N GLU A 91 -13.69 13.99 -32.18
CA GLU A 91 -13.00 14.55 -33.35
C GLU A 91 -13.71 14.17 -34.66
N PHE A 92 -14.22 12.95 -34.79
CA PHE A 92 -14.99 12.52 -35.97
C PHE A 92 -16.35 13.24 -36.12
N LYS A 93 -16.98 13.68 -35.01
CA LYS A 93 -18.24 14.44 -35.05
C LYS A 93 -18.07 15.93 -35.34
N ALA A 94 -16.86 16.46 -35.22
CA ALA A 94 -16.54 17.87 -35.44
C ALA A 94 -15.98 18.17 -36.85
N ALA A 95 -15.79 17.14 -37.68
CA ALA A 95 -15.38 17.22 -39.08
C ALA A 95 -16.58 17.04 -40.02
#